data_AF-A0A142XCY1-F1
#
_entry.id   AF-A0A142XCY1-F1
#
_cell.length_a   1.000
_cell.length_b   1.000
_cell.length_c   1.000
_cell.angle_alpha   90.00
_cell.angle_beta   90.00
_cell.angle_gamma   90.00
#
_symmetry.space_group_name_H-M   'P 1'
#
loop_
_entity.id
_entity.type
_entity.pdbx_description
1 polymer ?
#
loop_
_entity_poly.entity_id
_entity_poly.type
_entity_poly.pdbx_seq_one_letter_code
_entity_poly.pdbx_strand_id
1 'polypeptide(L)'
;MNFRPGEITSSEAQRLNEMYQEVERWRRLSVAAPLSLHRGAGNTVISVATPNTTTTTTTTVAPCPGACTWAYTASTKTWARAASTCASGCACQAPTYCADADATTTTACGHFSTDQLPPHCGGATTTAGPCTTTTSSACAAGCDWYCHPTRGWVQTSNGCSSACPCPVPSGSCTACSSSHTACVYTPPSCSGGCRWVWTGTAWEKLSDSCSGVNVPSCYCDPPASDGTVCAQEASTGCYVHGPGGGGDPCYPPVTTTAGPGCSGTCVWGTSTGDNWDIITRFCALCGCAAPVGSPPSPGAAVETPCIAPVTTTTTTAAPTTTTTTTVAPCGNCVYQCNNTGIGYHYFSSACGSGCGCADAFGGTPCVPGSFLAGACIAGATTAAPPLTTTTPAPACGTCGWNCVEGTWNLTGNSCTGVCECVPPAGGCSGVDVAITNCAP
;
A
#
# COMPACT_ATOMS: atom_id res chain seq x y z
N MET A 1 -13.36 23.70 31.70
CA MET A 1 -11.95 23.69 32.19
C MET A 1 -11.41 25.09 32.01
N ASN A 2 -11.07 25.77 33.12
CA ASN A 2 -10.45 27.11 33.11
C ASN A 2 -8.95 26.93 33.27
N PHE A 3 -8.14 27.41 32.32
CA PHE A 3 -6.69 27.44 32.45
C PHE A 3 -6.27 28.68 33.27
N ARG A 4 -5.45 28.46 34.29
CA ARG A 4 -4.81 29.53 35.06
C ARG A 4 -3.51 29.98 34.37
N PRO A 5 -3.19 31.28 34.39
CA PRO A 5 -1.92 31.79 33.92
C PRO A 5 -0.87 31.69 35.03
N GLY A 6 0.27 31.06 34.76
CA GLY A 6 1.42 31.05 35.65
C GLY A 6 2.42 29.96 35.33
N GLU A 7 3.68 30.36 35.19
CA GLU A 7 4.90 29.53 35.08
C GLU A 7 5.30 29.11 33.66
N ILE A 8 5.65 30.11 32.82
CA ILE A 8 6.75 29.91 31.86
C ILE A 8 8.01 29.83 32.71
N THR A 9 8.69 28.69 32.69
CA THR A 9 9.92 28.51 33.47
C THR A 9 11.02 29.43 32.93
N SER A 10 11.96 29.84 33.78
CA SER A 10 13.07 30.72 33.38
C SER A 10 13.87 30.17 32.19
N SER A 11 13.91 28.84 32.03
CA SER A 11 14.52 28.15 30.88
C SER A 11 13.77 28.35 29.56
N GLU A 12 12.44 28.44 29.58
CA GLU A 12 11.62 28.68 28.38
C GLU A 12 11.71 30.14 27.94
N ALA A 13 11.74 31.07 28.90
CA ALA A 13 11.98 32.49 28.62
C ALA A 13 13.38 32.72 28.00
N GLN A 14 14.39 31.96 28.45
CA GLN A 14 15.73 32.03 27.88
C GLN A 14 15.79 31.49 26.44
N ARG A 15 15.11 30.37 26.16
CA ARG A 15 14.99 29.83 24.78
C ARG A 15 14.30 30.78 23.82
N LEU A 16 13.22 31.44 24.26
CA LEU A 16 12.52 32.44 23.46
C LEU A 16 13.41 33.66 23.16
N ASN A 17 14.23 34.08 24.12
CA ASN A 17 15.16 35.18 23.93
C ASN A 17 16.29 34.82 22.96
N GLU A 18 16.84 33.60 23.02
CA GLU A 18 17.84 33.11 22.05
C GLU A 18 17.27 33.04 20.63
N MET A 19 16.04 32.55 20.48
CA MET A 19 15.37 32.48 19.18
C MET A 19 15.10 33.88 18.59
N TYR A 20 14.73 34.86 19.43
CA TYR A 20 14.52 36.24 18.99
C TYR A 20 15.83 36.92 18.54
N GLN A 21 16.95 36.64 19.20
CA GLN A 21 18.26 37.17 18.81
C GLN A 21 18.76 36.61 17.47
N GLU A 22 18.47 35.34 17.14
CA GLU A 22 18.79 34.80 15.81
C GLU A 22 17.98 35.47 14.69
N VAL A 23 16.68 35.69 14.90
CA VAL A 23 15.81 36.33 13.90
C VAL A 23 16.30 37.76 13.61
N GLU A 24 16.68 38.53 14.63
CA GLU A 24 17.22 39.87 14.44
C GLU A 24 18.63 39.87 13.82
N ARG A 25 19.44 38.82 14.04
CA ARG A 25 20.72 38.64 13.36
C ARG A 25 20.53 38.43 11.86
N TRP A 26 19.57 37.60 11.46
CA TRP A 26 19.23 37.39 10.06
C TRP A 26 18.68 38.65 9.40
N ARG A 27 17.83 39.40 10.11
CA ARG A 27 17.27 40.66 9.61
C ARG A 27 18.34 41.71 9.29
N ARG A 28 19.42 41.78 10.08
CA ARG A 28 20.53 42.73 9.85
C ARG A 28 21.41 42.34 8.67
N LEU A 29 21.53 41.04 8.37
CA LEU A 29 22.31 40.57 7.21
C LEU A 29 21.59 40.83 5.88
N SER A 30 20.26 40.93 5.88
CA SER A 30 19.45 41.16 4.66
C SER A 30 19.34 42.63 4.20
N VAL A 31 19.86 43.62 4.94
CA VAL A 31 19.60 45.05 4.65
C VAL A 31 20.87 45.86 4.29
N ALA A 32 22.06 45.25 4.21
CA ALA A 32 23.29 46.00 3.97
C ALA A 32 23.91 45.74 2.59
N ALA A 33 23.48 46.50 1.57
CA ALA A 33 24.38 46.96 0.50
C ALA A 33 23.79 48.13 -0.32
N PRO A 34 24.03 49.39 0.06
CA PRO A 34 24.04 50.48 -0.92
C PRO A 34 25.38 50.45 -1.67
N LEU A 35 25.32 50.17 -2.98
CA LEU A 35 26.43 50.31 -3.91
C LEU A 35 26.88 51.79 -3.97
N SER A 36 27.96 52.13 -3.26
CA SER A 36 28.67 53.39 -3.44
C SER A 36 29.56 53.32 -4.67
N LEU A 37 29.17 54.05 -5.72
CA LEU A 37 29.93 54.22 -6.96
C LEU A 37 31.10 55.19 -6.72
N HIS A 38 32.32 54.68 -6.56
CA HIS A 38 33.53 55.50 -6.55
C HIS A 38 34.11 55.61 -7.98
N ARG A 39 34.11 56.84 -8.51
CA ARG A 39 34.85 57.22 -9.73
C ARG A 39 36.35 57.17 -9.42
N GLY A 40 37.02 56.11 -9.86
CA GLY A 40 38.48 56.01 -9.91
C GLY A 40 38.89 55.61 -11.32
N ALA A 41 39.58 56.51 -12.02
CA ALA A 41 40.15 56.26 -13.33
C ALA A 41 41.31 55.26 -13.21
N GLY A 42 41.07 54.02 -13.60
CA GLY A 42 42.09 52.98 -13.73
C GLY A 42 41.59 51.92 -14.70
N ASN A 43 42.24 51.82 -15.86
CA ASN A 43 41.92 50.82 -16.88
C ASN A 43 42.30 49.42 -16.36
N THR A 44 41.34 48.77 -15.71
CA THR A 44 41.39 47.32 -15.48
C THR A 44 40.39 46.67 -16.42
N VAL A 45 40.89 45.99 -17.44
CA VAL A 45 40.05 45.18 -18.34
C VAL A 45 39.62 43.93 -17.57
N ILE A 46 38.46 43.99 -16.92
CA ILE A 46 37.78 42.83 -16.35
C ILE A 46 36.97 42.22 -17.50
N SER A 47 37.40 41.05 -17.99
CA SER A 47 36.54 40.22 -18.85
C SER A 47 35.40 39.67 -17.97
N VAL A 48 34.27 40.37 -17.99
CA VAL A 48 33.02 39.89 -17.41
C VAL A 48 32.51 38.77 -18.31
N ALA A 49 32.63 37.53 -17.85
CA ALA A 49 32.00 36.39 -18.51
C ALA A 49 30.50 36.67 -18.60
N THR A 50 30.01 36.82 -19.82
CA THR A 50 28.59 37.00 -20.11
C THR A 50 27.86 35.76 -19.59
N PRO A 51 26.94 35.89 -18.62
CA PRO A 51 26.17 34.74 -18.19
C PRO A 51 25.30 34.30 -19.37
N ASN A 52 25.60 33.12 -19.93
CA ASN A 52 24.70 32.45 -20.86
C ASN A 52 23.38 32.25 -20.12
N THR A 53 22.42 33.12 -20.42
CA THR A 53 21.11 33.11 -19.80
C THR A 53 20.31 32.05 -20.55
N THR A 54 20.44 30.79 -20.13
CA THR A 54 19.67 29.68 -20.69
C THR A 54 18.20 29.94 -20.41
N THR A 55 17.46 30.35 -21.44
CA THR A 55 16.03 30.65 -21.35
C THR A 55 15.29 29.32 -21.36
N THR A 56 14.96 28.79 -20.18
CA THR A 56 14.16 27.57 -20.07
C THR A 56 12.74 27.89 -20.52
N THR A 57 12.35 27.41 -21.69
CA THR A 57 10.99 27.58 -22.21
C THR A 57 10.12 26.49 -21.61
N THR A 58 9.38 26.81 -20.55
CA THR A 58 8.40 25.90 -19.96
C THR A 58 7.25 25.75 -20.95
N THR A 59 7.18 24.60 -21.61
CA THR A 59 6.04 24.27 -22.47
C THR A 59 4.96 23.69 -21.59
N THR A 60 4.03 24.53 -21.13
CA THR A 60 2.79 24.06 -20.51
C THR A 60 2.09 23.19 -21.54
N VAL A 61 1.97 21.89 -21.25
CA VAL A 61 1.32 20.95 -22.16
C VAL A 61 -0.10 21.46 -22.37
N ALA A 62 -0.41 21.82 -23.61
CA ALA A 62 -1.73 22.35 -23.93
C ALA A 62 -2.81 21.34 -23.51
N PRO A 63 -3.99 21.78 -23.03
CA PRO A 63 -5.09 20.87 -22.73
C PRO A 63 -5.40 20.02 -23.96
N CYS A 64 -5.90 18.80 -23.78
CA CYS A 64 -6.32 17.93 -24.88
C CYS A 64 -7.71 18.35 -25.37
N PRO A 65 -7.86 19.17 -26.43
CA PRO A 65 -9.19 19.49 -26.93
C PRO A 65 -9.80 18.27 -27.62
N GLY A 66 -11.13 18.25 -27.65
CA GLY A 66 -11.92 17.22 -28.31
C GLY A 66 -12.79 16.43 -27.35
N ALA A 67 -13.53 15.49 -27.92
CA ALA A 67 -14.38 14.57 -27.20
C ALA A 67 -14.43 13.20 -27.90
N CYS A 68 -14.78 12.18 -27.13
CA CYS A 68 -14.95 10.81 -27.61
C CYS A 68 -16.38 10.35 -27.43
N THR A 69 -16.97 9.81 -28.49
CA THR A 69 -18.28 9.20 -28.45
C THR A 69 -18.11 7.70 -28.25
N TRP A 70 -18.81 7.16 -27.25
CA TRP A 70 -18.83 5.75 -26.93
C TRP A 70 -20.23 5.18 -27.19
N ALA A 71 -20.28 3.97 -27.72
CA ALA A 71 -21.50 3.21 -27.92
C ALA A 71 -21.49 1.99 -26.99
N TYR A 72 -22.51 1.88 -26.16
CA TYR A 72 -22.75 0.71 -25.33
C TYR A 72 -23.63 -0.25 -26.10
N THR A 73 -23.24 -1.52 -26.15
CA THR A 73 -24.04 -2.59 -26.72
C THR A 73 -24.55 -3.48 -25.60
N ALA A 74 -25.86 -3.52 -25.39
CA ALA A 74 -26.50 -4.21 -24.28
C ALA A 74 -26.39 -5.73 -24.38
N SER A 75 -26.26 -6.28 -25.58
CA SER A 75 -26.09 -7.73 -25.82
C SER A 75 -24.70 -8.24 -25.44
N THR A 76 -23.65 -7.45 -25.70
CA THR A 76 -22.27 -7.78 -25.34
C THR A 76 -21.85 -7.19 -24.00
N LYS A 77 -22.64 -6.26 -23.46
CA LYS A 77 -22.37 -5.54 -22.20
C LYS A 77 -21.00 -4.87 -22.22
N THR A 78 -20.70 -4.17 -23.32
CA THR A 78 -19.42 -3.49 -23.52
C THR A 78 -19.64 -2.11 -24.09
N TRP A 79 -18.83 -1.15 -23.63
CA TRP A 79 -18.61 0.09 -24.35
C TRP A 79 -17.56 -0.11 -25.43
N ALA A 80 -17.82 0.43 -26.61
CA ALA A 80 -16.84 0.56 -27.67
C ALA A 80 -16.75 2.03 -28.08
N ARG A 81 -15.55 2.51 -28.39
CA ARG A 81 -15.37 3.86 -28.92
C ARG A 81 -15.95 3.91 -30.34
N ALA A 82 -16.94 4.77 -30.53
CA ALA A 82 -17.59 4.98 -31.82
C ALA A 82 -16.91 6.08 -32.64
N ALA A 83 -16.48 7.17 -31.99
CA ALA A 83 -15.78 8.29 -32.63
C ALA A 83 -14.82 8.99 -31.67
N SER A 84 -13.82 9.68 -32.20
CA SER A 84 -12.92 10.55 -31.45
C SER A 84 -12.60 11.81 -32.25
N THR A 85 -12.60 12.94 -31.56
CA THR A 85 -12.10 14.24 -32.06
C THR A 85 -10.88 14.72 -31.27
N CYS A 86 -10.22 13.82 -30.53
CA CYS A 86 -9.04 14.17 -29.75
C CYS A 86 -7.90 14.66 -30.64
N ALA A 87 -7.24 15.73 -30.19
CA ALA A 87 -6.01 16.18 -30.82
C ALA A 87 -4.92 15.10 -30.80
N SER A 88 -3.95 15.23 -31.71
CA SER A 88 -2.79 14.33 -31.75
C SER A 88 -2.04 14.32 -30.41
N GLY A 89 -1.72 13.13 -29.90
CA GLY A 89 -1.09 12.95 -28.58
C GLY A 89 -2.08 12.82 -27.42
N CYS A 90 -3.39 12.89 -27.69
CA CYS A 90 -4.44 12.70 -26.71
C CYS A 90 -5.21 11.40 -26.99
N ALA A 91 -5.83 10.83 -25.96
CA ALA A 91 -6.68 9.66 -26.08
C ALA A 91 -7.98 9.80 -25.28
N CYS A 92 -8.92 8.89 -25.51
CA CYS A 92 -10.26 8.96 -24.94
C CYS A 92 -10.30 8.50 -23.49
N GLN A 93 -10.97 9.28 -22.63
CA GLN A 93 -11.42 8.79 -21.33
C GLN A 93 -12.62 7.85 -21.53
N ALA A 94 -12.65 6.70 -20.88
CA ALA A 94 -13.76 5.75 -21.03
C ALA A 94 -14.90 6.05 -20.05
N PRO A 95 -16.18 5.76 -20.39
CA PRO A 95 -17.29 5.84 -19.44
C PRO A 95 -17.06 4.88 -18.26
N THR A 96 -17.41 5.29 -17.06
CA THR A 96 -17.20 4.52 -15.82
C THR A 96 -18.44 3.75 -15.35
N TYR A 97 -19.52 3.76 -16.12
CA TYR A 97 -20.80 3.16 -15.77
C TYR A 97 -21.26 2.15 -16.82
N CYS A 98 -22.20 1.28 -16.45
CA CYS A 98 -22.86 0.35 -17.38
C CYS A 98 -24.26 0.89 -17.71
N ALA A 99 -24.62 0.98 -19.00
CA ALA A 99 -25.98 1.34 -19.40
C ALA A 99 -26.91 0.11 -19.38
N ASP A 100 -28.21 0.34 -19.20
CA ASP A 100 -29.20 -0.73 -19.17
C ASP A 100 -29.62 -1.22 -20.57
N ALA A 101 -29.53 -0.33 -21.56
CA ALA A 101 -29.87 -0.55 -22.96
C ALA A 101 -28.78 0.03 -23.88
N ASP A 102 -28.89 -0.22 -25.18
CA ASP A 102 -28.00 0.39 -26.17
C ASP A 102 -28.01 1.91 -26.02
N ALA A 103 -26.84 2.49 -25.80
CA ALA A 103 -26.71 3.89 -25.42
C ALA A 103 -25.48 4.52 -26.04
N THR A 104 -25.51 5.84 -26.19
CA THR A 104 -24.35 6.63 -26.60
C THR A 104 -24.03 7.66 -25.53
N THR A 105 -22.75 7.84 -25.25
CA THR A 105 -22.29 8.89 -24.32
C THR A 105 -21.03 9.56 -24.87
N THR A 106 -20.74 10.74 -24.34
CA THR A 106 -19.59 11.54 -24.76
C THR A 106 -18.69 11.80 -23.56
N THR A 107 -17.40 11.54 -23.71
CA THR A 107 -16.37 11.79 -22.69
C THR A 107 -15.30 12.74 -23.22
N ALA A 108 -14.52 13.33 -22.31
CA ALA A 108 -13.41 14.22 -22.67
C ALA A 108 -12.19 13.44 -23.17
N CYS A 109 -11.31 14.15 -23.88
CA CYS A 109 -9.96 13.67 -24.21
C CYS A 109 -8.99 13.95 -23.05
N GLY A 110 -8.01 13.07 -22.86
CA GLY A 110 -6.94 13.24 -21.86
C GLY A 110 -5.57 12.89 -22.43
N HIS A 111 -4.53 13.28 -21.69
CA HIS A 111 -3.13 12.97 -22.02
C HIS A 111 -2.80 11.52 -21.63
N PHE A 112 -3.22 10.58 -22.46
CA PHE A 112 -2.93 9.16 -22.29
C PHE A 112 -2.19 8.63 -23.52
N SER A 113 -1.36 7.60 -23.33
CA SER A 113 -0.68 6.93 -24.44
C SER A 113 -1.63 6.11 -25.33
N THR A 114 -2.79 5.71 -24.79
CA THR A 114 -3.86 4.97 -25.49
C THR A 114 -5.21 5.27 -24.84
N ASP A 115 -6.33 4.94 -25.50
CA ASP A 115 -7.66 5.11 -24.90
C ASP A 115 -7.78 4.30 -23.61
N GLN A 116 -8.47 4.86 -22.62
CA GLN A 116 -8.80 4.10 -21.42
C GLN A 116 -9.70 2.91 -21.77
N LEU A 117 -9.50 1.80 -21.07
CA LEU A 117 -10.35 0.63 -21.21
C LEU A 117 -11.65 0.84 -20.43
N PRO A 118 -12.82 0.75 -21.08
CA PRO A 118 -14.09 0.82 -20.37
C PRO A 118 -14.30 -0.39 -19.45
N PRO A 119 -15.15 -0.27 -18.42
CA PRO A 119 -15.53 -1.39 -17.59
C PRO A 119 -16.22 -2.47 -18.44
N HIS A 120 -15.87 -3.73 -18.20
CA HIS A 120 -16.54 -4.86 -18.83
C HIS A 120 -17.82 -5.19 -18.04
N CYS A 121 -18.99 -4.89 -18.61
CA CYS A 121 -20.28 -5.06 -17.94
C CYS A 121 -20.86 -6.48 -18.10
N GLY A 122 -20.12 -7.40 -18.74
CA GLY A 122 -20.55 -8.78 -19.01
C GLY A 122 -20.28 -9.79 -17.88
N GLY A 123 -19.71 -9.37 -16.75
CA GLY A 123 -19.84 -10.17 -15.53
C GLY A 123 -21.32 -10.30 -15.18
N ALA A 124 -21.75 -11.45 -14.62
CA ALA A 124 -23.02 -11.49 -13.90
C ALA A 124 -23.04 -10.22 -13.07
N THR A 125 -23.99 -9.34 -13.37
CA THR A 125 -24.04 -8.02 -12.78
C THR A 125 -23.98 -8.30 -11.29
N THR A 126 -22.86 -8.01 -10.65
CA THR A 126 -23.00 -7.14 -9.51
C THR A 126 -23.69 -5.95 -10.14
N THR A 127 -25.02 -5.99 -10.12
CA THR A 127 -25.78 -4.85 -9.65
C THR A 127 -24.87 -4.18 -8.60
N ALA A 128 -24.90 -2.88 -8.41
CA ALA A 128 -24.78 -2.49 -7.02
C ALA A 128 -25.85 -3.34 -6.32
N GLY A 129 -25.46 -4.49 -5.76
CA GLY A 129 -26.35 -5.25 -4.93
C GLY A 129 -26.82 -4.23 -3.91
N PRO A 130 -27.93 -4.46 -3.21
CA PRO A 130 -27.93 -3.94 -1.85
C PRO A 130 -26.52 -4.22 -1.32
N CYS A 131 -25.74 -3.17 -0.96
CA CYS A 131 -24.40 -3.32 -0.38
C CYS A 131 -24.52 -4.58 0.44
N THR A 132 -23.77 -5.65 0.14
CA THR A 132 -23.99 -6.90 0.86
C THR A 132 -23.86 -6.53 2.30
N THR A 133 -25.00 -6.38 2.96
CA THR A 133 -25.10 -6.32 4.38
C THR A 133 -24.79 -7.76 4.68
N THR A 134 -23.50 -8.07 4.76
CA THR A 134 -23.04 -8.74 5.96
C THR A 134 -23.63 -7.89 7.07
N THR A 135 -24.89 -8.22 7.42
CA THR A 135 -25.47 -7.91 8.69
C THR A 135 -24.47 -8.57 9.60
N SER A 136 -23.46 -7.82 10.01
CA SER A 136 -22.63 -8.26 11.09
C SER A 136 -23.64 -8.61 12.17
N SER A 137 -23.45 -9.75 12.81
CA SER A 137 -24.32 -10.19 13.91
C SER A 137 -24.54 -9.09 14.96
N ALA A 138 -23.73 -8.03 14.93
CA ALA A 138 -23.84 -6.76 15.65
C ALA A 138 -25.08 -5.88 15.34
N CYS A 139 -25.96 -6.25 14.38
CA CYS A 139 -27.21 -5.53 14.09
C CYS A 139 -28.48 -6.36 14.37
N ALA A 140 -28.35 -7.50 15.05
CA ALA A 140 -29.46 -8.42 15.29
C ALA A 140 -30.18 -8.23 16.65
N ALA A 141 -29.54 -7.61 17.64
CA ALA A 141 -30.06 -7.60 19.01
C ALA A 141 -31.18 -6.57 19.28
N GLY A 142 -31.26 -5.51 18.49
CA GLY A 142 -32.28 -4.45 18.61
C GLY A 142 -32.14 -3.57 19.87
N CYS A 143 -33.15 -2.75 20.11
CA CYS A 143 -33.23 -1.87 21.28
C CYS A 143 -34.59 -1.93 21.95
N ASP A 144 -34.55 -1.89 23.28
CA ASP A 144 -35.74 -1.78 24.11
C ASP A 144 -35.93 -0.34 24.56
N TRP A 145 -37.19 0.09 24.49
CA TRP A 145 -37.64 1.42 24.83
C TRP A 145 -38.75 1.34 25.87
N TYR A 146 -38.78 2.31 26.77
CA TYR A 146 -39.83 2.52 27.74
C TYR A 146 -40.46 3.90 27.54
N CYS A 147 -41.79 3.97 27.54
CA CYS A 147 -42.51 5.24 27.43
C CYS A 147 -42.60 5.94 28.78
N HIS A 148 -41.80 6.98 28.96
CA HIS A 148 -41.87 7.84 30.12
C HIS A 148 -43.01 8.87 29.96
N PRO A 149 -43.91 9.05 30.95
CA PRO A 149 -45.11 9.89 30.82
C PRO A 149 -44.85 11.35 30.39
N THR A 150 -43.68 11.90 30.73
CA THR A 150 -43.32 13.30 30.41
C THR A 150 -42.18 13.46 29.42
N ARG A 151 -41.46 12.37 29.07
CA ARG A 151 -40.25 12.43 28.23
C ARG A 151 -40.39 11.70 26.90
N GLY A 152 -41.50 10.98 26.70
CA GLY A 152 -41.69 10.13 25.53
C GLY A 152 -40.89 8.83 25.64
N TRP A 153 -40.47 8.28 24.50
CA TRP A 153 -39.64 7.07 24.46
C TRP A 153 -38.26 7.33 25.06
N VAL A 154 -37.90 6.53 26.06
CA VAL A 154 -36.58 6.50 26.68
C VAL A 154 -35.97 5.14 26.40
N GLN A 155 -34.77 5.12 25.84
CA GLN A 155 -34.05 3.88 25.57
C GLN A 155 -33.64 3.23 26.89
N THR A 156 -33.98 1.96 27.09
CA THR A 156 -33.64 1.20 28.30
C THR A 156 -32.55 0.17 28.04
N SER A 157 -32.38 -0.26 26.80
CA SER A 157 -31.30 -1.16 26.38
C SER A 157 -30.82 -0.79 24.98
N ASN A 158 -29.51 -0.81 24.77
CA ASN A 158 -28.89 -0.68 23.46
C ASN A 158 -28.17 -1.98 23.09
N GLY A 159 -28.86 -2.87 22.38
CA GLY A 159 -28.26 -4.09 21.85
C GLY A 159 -27.47 -3.86 20.56
N CYS A 160 -27.52 -2.68 19.97
CA CYS A 160 -26.96 -2.44 18.66
C CYS A 160 -25.57 -1.81 18.71
N SER A 161 -24.75 -2.14 17.72
CA SER A 161 -23.44 -1.50 17.54
C SER A 161 -23.57 -0.05 17.04
N SER A 162 -22.50 0.72 17.17
CA SER A 162 -22.41 2.08 16.60
C SER A 162 -22.65 2.10 15.08
N ALA A 163 -22.43 0.98 14.40
CA ALA A 163 -22.67 0.84 12.97
C ALA A 163 -24.16 0.67 12.58
N CYS A 164 -25.01 0.33 13.55
CA CYS A 164 -26.43 0.08 13.33
C CYS A 164 -27.27 0.74 14.42
N PRO A 165 -27.45 2.07 14.41
CA PRO A 165 -28.16 2.76 15.48
C PRO A 165 -29.61 2.30 15.61
N CYS A 166 -30.16 2.50 16.80
CA CYS A 166 -31.55 2.21 17.08
C CYS A 166 -32.45 3.38 16.71
N PRO A 167 -33.40 3.19 15.78
CA PRO A 167 -34.42 4.19 15.57
C PRO A 167 -35.31 4.28 16.82
N VAL A 168 -35.69 5.49 17.20
CA VAL A 168 -36.76 5.70 18.18
C VAL A 168 -38.07 5.16 17.58
N PRO A 169 -38.96 4.50 18.36
CA PRO A 169 -40.22 4.00 17.83
C PRO A 169 -41.05 5.13 17.18
N SER A 170 -41.54 4.91 15.96
CA SER A 170 -42.15 5.94 15.09
C SER A 170 -43.59 6.36 15.47
N GLY A 171 -44.00 6.14 16.71
CA GLY A 171 -45.36 6.43 17.20
C GLY A 171 -45.37 7.17 18.53
N SER A 172 -46.44 7.92 18.80
CA SER A 172 -46.71 8.47 20.14
C SER A 172 -46.81 7.32 21.14
N CYS A 173 -46.13 7.44 22.26
CA CYS A 173 -46.06 6.37 23.25
C CYS A 173 -47.19 6.50 24.29
N THR A 174 -47.71 5.36 24.76
CA THR A 174 -48.68 5.35 25.86
C THR A 174 -47.91 5.22 27.17
N ALA A 175 -48.17 6.07 28.16
CA ALA A 175 -47.43 6.07 29.42
C ALA A 175 -47.26 4.64 29.98
N CYS A 176 -46.02 4.29 30.31
CA CYS A 176 -45.60 2.97 30.81
C CYS A 176 -45.61 1.81 29.80
N SER A 177 -45.82 2.05 28.49
CA SER A 177 -45.66 1.02 27.46
C SER A 177 -44.18 0.76 27.14
N SER A 178 -43.84 -0.47 26.78
CA SER A 178 -42.55 -0.82 26.18
C SER A 178 -42.65 -0.96 24.66
N SER A 179 -41.53 -0.79 23.96
CA SER A 179 -41.42 -1.06 22.53
C SER A 179 -40.03 -1.60 22.20
N HIS A 180 -39.93 -2.39 21.15
CA HIS A 180 -38.68 -2.91 20.65
C HIS A 180 -38.49 -2.48 19.18
N THR A 181 -37.30 -1.98 18.86
CA THR A 181 -36.94 -1.57 17.49
C THR A 181 -35.73 -2.35 17.01
N ALA A 182 -35.78 -2.89 15.80
CA ALA A 182 -34.62 -3.52 15.18
C ALA A 182 -33.49 -2.51 14.94
N CYS A 183 -32.23 -2.96 15.01
CA CYS A 183 -31.09 -2.12 14.60
C CYS A 183 -31.22 -1.81 13.10
N VAL A 184 -31.02 -0.56 12.70
CA VAL A 184 -31.06 -0.19 11.28
C VAL A 184 -29.63 0.03 10.81
N TYR A 185 -29.23 -0.70 9.78
CA TYR A 185 -27.95 -0.47 9.12
C TYR A 185 -27.97 0.90 8.45
N THR A 186 -27.14 1.84 8.92
CA THR A 186 -26.88 3.08 8.21
C THR A 186 -25.76 2.83 7.21
N PRO A 187 -26.01 2.99 5.89
CA PRO A 187 -24.97 2.85 4.88
C PRO A 187 -23.77 3.75 5.20
N PRO A 188 -22.54 3.28 4.91
CA PRO A 188 -21.35 4.09 5.08
C PRO A 188 -21.50 5.35 4.24
N SER A 189 -21.40 6.51 4.86
CA SER A 189 -21.55 7.81 4.18
C SER A 189 -20.54 8.81 4.71
N CYS A 190 -20.04 9.65 3.80
CA CYS A 190 -19.26 10.82 4.11
C CYS A 190 -20.09 12.06 3.84
N SER A 191 -20.01 13.04 4.74
CA SER A 191 -20.64 14.34 4.59
C SER A 191 -19.68 15.46 4.97
N GLY A 192 -19.97 16.67 4.51
CA GLY A 192 -19.10 17.83 4.66
C GLY A 192 -18.33 18.14 3.38
N GLY A 193 -17.32 18.99 3.51
CA GLY A 193 -16.42 19.34 2.42
C GLY A 193 -15.12 19.96 2.92
N CYS A 194 -14.21 20.19 2.00
CA CYS A 194 -12.96 20.89 2.28
C CYS A 194 -12.89 22.18 1.49
N ARG A 195 -12.43 23.23 2.16
CA ARG A 195 -12.10 24.50 1.52
C ARG A 195 -10.62 24.53 1.22
N TRP A 196 -10.30 24.97 0.03
CA TRP A 196 -8.93 25.07 -0.47
C TRP A 196 -8.65 26.50 -0.90
N VAL A 197 -7.39 26.92 -0.77
CA VAL A 197 -6.90 28.18 -1.31
C VAL A 197 -5.72 27.92 -2.23
N TRP A 198 -5.71 28.59 -3.37
CA TRP A 198 -4.61 28.51 -4.32
C TRP A 198 -3.50 29.49 -3.91
N THR A 199 -2.28 28.98 -3.68
CA THR A 199 -1.13 29.81 -3.28
C THR A 199 -0.35 30.38 -4.45
N GLY A 200 -0.70 30.01 -5.68
CA GLY A 200 0.07 30.30 -6.89
C GLY A 200 0.82 29.07 -7.43
N THR A 201 1.06 28.08 -6.58
CA THR A 201 1.76 26.83 -6.96
C THR A 201 1.03 25.56 -6.55
N ALA A 202 0.17 25.62 -5.52
CA ALA A 202 -0.60 24.47 -5.06
C ALA A 202 -1.91 24.90 -4.37
N TRP A 203 -2.83 23.95 -4.24
CA TRP A 203 -4.00 24.08 -3.38
C TRP A 203 -3.61 23.74 -1.94
N GLU A 204 -3.77 24.69 -1.03
CA GLU A 204 -3.63 24.47 0.41
C GLU A 204 -5.00 24.32 1.06
N LYS A 205 -5.15 23.30 1.94
CA LYS A 205 -6.41 23.05 2.64
C LYS A 205 -6.60 24.09 3.75
N LEU A 206 -7.64 24.92 3.62
CA LEU A 206 -8.01 25.91 4.63
C LEU A 206 -8.85 25.31 5.76
N SER A 207 -9.78 24.41 5.42
CA SER A 207 -10.64 23.77 6.42
C SER A 207 -11.07 22.38 5.96
N ASP A 208 -11.18 21.47 6.91
CA ASP A 208 -11.69 20.12 6.74
C ASP A 208 -12.95 19.93 7.60
N SER A 209 -14.09 19.68 6.95
CA SER A 209 -15.34 19.36 7.65
C SER A 209 -15.82 17.94 7.35
N CYS A 210 -14.93 17.09 6.81
CA CYS A 210 -15.28 15.72 6.47
C CYS A 210 -15.64 14.92 7.73
N SER A 211 -16.86 14.39 7.72
CA SER A 211 -17.38 13.54 8.78
C SER A 211 -17.99 12.28 8.20
N GLY A 212 -17.64 11.15 8.80
CA GLY A 212 -18.07 9.83 8.37
C GLY A 212 -19.05 9.21 9.33
N VAL A 213 -20.15 8.69 8.80
CA VAL A 213 -20.98 7.71 9.51
C VAL A 213 -20.57 6.34 9.02
N ASN A 214 -20.10 5.49 9.93
CA ASN A 214 -19.71 4.10 9.65
C ASN A 214 -18.57 3.93 8.64
N VAL A 215 -17.74 4.95 8.49
CA VAL A 215 -16.51 4.89 7.69
C VAL A 215 -15.36 5.45 8.52
N PRO A 216 -14.22 4.73 8.58
CA PRO A 216 -13.07 5.16 9.37
C PRO A 216 -12.33 6.36 8.76
N SER A 217 -12.72 6.80 7.56
CA SER A 217 -11.87 7.55 6.65
C SER A 217 -12.69 8.34 5.63
N CYS A 218 -13.15 9.54 6.01
CA CYS A 218 -13.70 10.52 5.07
C CYS A 218 -12.65 11.54 4.70
N TYR A 219 -12.46 11.73 3.40
CA TYR A 219 -11.46 12.62 2.85
C TYR A 219 -12.05 13.46 1.71
N CYS A 220 -11.26 14.44 1.29
CA CYS A 220 -11.55 15.38 0.24
C CYS A 220 -10.21 15.68 -0.44
N ASP A 221 -10.21 15.72 -1.76
CA ASP A 221 -9.02 16.06 -2.52
C ASP A 221 -9.05 17.54 -2.91
N PRO A 222 -7.88 18.15 -3.19
CA PRO A 222 -7.86 19.46 -3.83
C PRO A 222 -8.54 19.41 -5.20
N PRO A 223 -9.00 20.56 -5.73
CA PRO A 223 -9.48 20.64 -7.10
C PRO A 223 -8.45 20.08 -8.10
N ALA A 224 -8.90 19.30 -9.07
CA ALA A 224 -8.04 18.69 -10.08
C ALA A 224 -7.36 19.71 -11.02
N SER A 225 -7.98 20.89 -11.19
CA SER A 225 -7.39 22.00 -11.93
C SER A 225 -6.66 22.94 -10.99
N ASP A 226 -5.49 23.40 -11.41
CA ASP A 226 -4.77 24.49 -10.75
C ASP A 226 -5.62 25.77 -10.66
N GLY A 227 -5.36 26.55 -9.62
CA GLY A 227 -5.91 27.90 -9.53
C GLY A 227 -5.26 28.84 -10.55
N THR A 228 -6.04 29.80 -11.03
CA THR A 228 -5.59 30.81 -12.01
C THR A 228 -5.08 32.08 -11.35
N VAL A 229 -5.47 32.34 -10.10
CA VAL A 229 -5.08 33.53 -9.34
C VAL A 229 -4.75 33.17 -7.90
N CYS A 230 -3.72 33.80 -7.33
CA CYS A 230 -3.38 33.63 -5.91
C CYS A 230 -4.58 34.02 -5.03
N ALA A 231 -4.79 33.27 -3.95
CA ALA A 231 -5.94 33.34 -3.06
C ALA A 231 -7.29 32.96 -3.69
N GLN A 232 -7.29 32.31 -4.87
CA GLN A 232 -8.50 31.67 -5.39
C GLN A 232 -8.96 30.59 -4.41
N GLU A 233 -10.24 30.57 -4.06
CA GLU A 233 -10.81 29.53 -3.21
C GLU A 233 -11.61 28.51 -4.00
N ALA A 234 -11.65 27.28 -3.51
CA ALA A 234 -12.49 26.21 -4.03
C ALA A 234 -13.02 25.34 -2.90
N SER A 235 -14.11 24.62 -3.15
CA SER A 235 -14.67 23.65 -2.23
C SER A 235 -14.86 22.30 -2.92
N THR A 236 -14.41 21.23 -2.27
CA THR A 236 -14.60 19.85 -2.75
C THR A 236 -15.43 19.06 -1.74
N GLY A 237 -16.26 18.15 -2.24
CA GLY A 237 -17.09 17.28 -1.40
C GLY A 237 -16.27 16.16 -0.77
N CYS A 238 -16.68 15.71 0.42
CA CYS A 238 -16.05 14.56 1.06
C CYS A 238 -16.50 13.24 0.43
N TYR A 239 -15.62 12.26 0.40
CA TYR A 239 -15.88 10.91 -0.07
C TYR A 239 -15.21 9.87 0.83
N VAL A 240 -15.65 8.61 0.73
CA VAL A 240 -15.11 7.49 1.51
C VAL A 240 -13.81 7.05 0.85
N HIS A 241 -12.69 7.17 1.55
CA HIS A 241 -11.41 6.67 1.04
C HIS A 241 -11.22 5.22 1.51
N GLY A 242 -10.74 4.34 0.62
CA GLY A 242 -10.37 2.98 0.99
C GLY A 242 -9.25 2.97 2.04
N PRO A 243 -9.19 1.98 2.94
CA PRO A 243 -8.09 1.84 3.89
C PRO A 243 -6.77 1.68 3.11
N GLY A 244 -5.90 2.70 3.13
CA GLY A 244 -4.66 2.72 2.35
C GLY A 244 -4.08 4.10 2.01
N GLY A 245 -4.87 5.17 2.07
CA GLY A 245 -4.40 6.57 1.98
C GLY A 245 -3.87 7.04 0.61
N GLY A 246 -4.52 8.06 0.04
CA GLY A 246 -3.92 9.02 -0.90
C GLY A 246 -3.86 8.66 -2.40
N GLY A 247 -4.68 7.72 -2.89
CA GLY A 247 -4.67 7.32 -4.30
C GLY A 247 -5.98 7.68 -5.02
N ASP A 248 -5.85 8.33 -6.18
CA ASP A 248 -6.91 8.71 -7.12
C ASP A 248 -8.10 7.72 -7.13
N PRO A 249 -9.35 8.17 -6.87
CA PRO A 249 -10.54 7.32 -6.86
C PRO A 249 -10.82 6.62 -8.20
N CYS A 250 -10.08 6.95 -9.27
CA CYS A 250 -10.21 6.33 -10.59
C CYS A 250 -9.19 5.20 -10.87
N TYR A 251 -8.26 4.88 -9.97
CA TYR A 251 -7.34 3.76 -10.19
C TYR A 251 -8.03 2.44 -9.79
N PRO A 252 -8.20 1.46 -10.70
CA PRO A 252 -8.72 0.15 -10.31
C PRO A 252 -7.76 -0.45 -9.27
N PRO A 253 -8.26 -1.03 -8.16
CA PRO A 253 -7.40 -1.64 -7.16
C PRO A 253 -6.64 -2.79 -7.81
N VAL A 254 -5.39 -2.55 -8.17
CA VAL A 254 -4.46 -3.64 -8.46
C VAL A 254 -4.22 -4.31 -7.13
N THR A 255 -4.84 -5.46 -6.94
CA THR A 255 -4.68 -6.28 -5.74
C THR A 255 -3.29 -6.91 -5.79
N THR A 256 -2.26 -6.11 -5.55
CA THR A 256 -0.98 -6.65 -5.08
C THR A 256 -1.12 -6.79 -3.58
N THR A 257 -1.31 -8.02 -3.13
CA THR A 257 -1.28 -8.38 -1.71
C THR A 257 -0.04 -7.75 -1.07
N ALA A 258 -0.23 -6.75 -0.21
CA ALA A 258 0.85 -6.21 0.59
C ALA A 258 1.40 -7.35 1.45
N GLY A 259 2.70 -7.61 1.33
CA GLY A 259 3.39 -8.42 2.33
C GLY A 259 3.26 -7.76 3.70
N PRO A 260 3.18 -8.52 4.79
CA PRO A 260 3.02 -7.98 6.14
C PRO A 260 4.19 -7.05 6.49
N GLY A 261 3.89 -5.83 6.96
CA GLY A 261 4.86 -4.94 7.63
C GLY A 261 5.23 -3.63 6.95
N CYS A 262 4.75 -3.32 5.74
CA CYS A 262 5.06 -2.03 5.08
C CYS A 262 3.86 -1.10 5.02
N SER A 263 3.84 -0.11 5.90
CA SER A 263 2.89 1.00 5.90
C SER A 263 3.63 2.33 5.95
N GLY A 264 3.21 3.31 5.13
CA GLY A 264 3.79 4.65 5.06
C GLY A 264 3.88 5.18 3.62
N THR A 265 4.37 6.40 3.47
CA THR A 265 4.61 7.06 2.17
C THR A 265 6.04 7.60 2.09
N CYS A 266 6.56 7.67 0.86
CA CYS A 266 7.78 8.41 0.56
C CYS A 266 7.44 9.62 -0.30
N VAL A 267 7.97 10.77 0.11
CA VAL A 267 7.92 11.98 -0.71
C VAL A 267 9.20 12.02 -1.53
N TRP A 268 9.03 11.97 -2.85
CA TRP A 268 10.09 12.25 -3.81
C TRP A 268 9.96 13.69 -4.26
N GLY A 269 11.07 14.32 -4.59
CA GLY A 269 11.04 15.55 -5.35
C GLY A 269 12.37 15.83 -6.00
N THR A 270 12.45 16.91 -6.74
CA THR A 270 13.63 17.23 -7.54
C THR A 270 13.97 18.69 -7.40
N SER A 271 15.26 19.01 -7.35
CA SER A 271 15.71 20.41 -7.41
C SER A 271 16.07 20.86 -8.82
N THR A 272 16.29 19.92 -9.76
CA THR A 272 16.76 20.21 -11.12
C THR A 272 15.78 19.81 -12.22
N GLY A 273 14.79 18.96 -11.93
CA GLY A 273 13.89 18.42 -12.95
C GLY A 273 14.40 17.16 -13.64
N ASP A 274 15.67 16.78 -13.44
CA ASP A 274 16.28 15.68 -14.20
C ASP A 274 16.04 14.31 -13.55
N ASN A 275 16.08 14.24 -12.23
CA ASN A 275 15.92 13.01 -11.46
C ASN A 275 15.08 13.24 -10.20
N TRP A 276 14.40 12.18 -9.75
CA TRP A 276 13.72 12.16 -8.46
C TRP A 276 14.71 11.86 -7.34
N ASP A 277 14.76 12.74 -6.36
CA ASP A 277 15.46 12.57 -5.09
C ASP A 277 14.44 12.26 -3.98
N ILE A 278 14.83 11.45 -2.99
CA ILE A 278 13.97 11.20 -1.82
C ILE A 278 14.08 12.42 -0.89
N ILE A 279 12.98 13.15 -0.72
CA ILE A 279 12.91 14.30 0.20
C ILE A 279 12.67 13.81 1.62
N THR A 280 11.68 12.92 1.80
CA THR A 280 11.29 12.41 3.11
C THR A 280 10.89 10.95 3.01
N ARG A 281 11.41 10.15 3.96
CA ARG A 281 11.19 8.70 4.02
C ARG A 281 10.45 8.35 5.29
N PHE A 282 9.15 8.06 5.18
CA PHE A 282 8.33 7.56 6.31
C PHE A 282 8.10 6.05 6.25
N CYS A 283 8.96 5.32 5.55
CA CYS A 283 8.94 3.86 5.49
C CYS A 283 9.85 3.25 6.56
N ALA A 284 9.28 2.84 7.69
CA ALA A 284 10.02 2.04 8.67
C ALA A 284 10.29 0.65 8.09
N LEU A 285 11.56 0.30 7.89
CA LEU A 285 12.04 -1.01 7.39
C LEU A 285 11.69 -1.36 5.93
N CYS A 286 11.19 -0.41 5.13
CA CYS A 286 10.77 -0.63 3.74
C CYS A 286 11.44 0.34 2.75
N GLY A 287 11.44 -0.02 1.46
CA GLY A 287 11.91 0.83 0.36
C GLY A 287 10.83 1.82 -0.09
N CYS A 288 11.24 2.87 -0.81
CA CYS A 288 10.29 3.77 -1.48
C CYS A 288 10.05 3.25 -2.90
N ALA A 289 8.80 3.17 -3.35
CA ALA A 289 8.55 3.00 -4.78
C ALA A 289 9.06 4.24 -5.51
N ALA A 290 9.92 4.08 -6.51
CA ALA A 290 10.34 5.22 -7.33
C ALA A 290 9.13 5.71 -8.16
N PRO A 291 8.95 7.03 -8.32
CA PRO A 291 7.90 7.55 -9.19
C PRO A 291 8.16 7.10 -10.63
N VAL A 292 7.09 6.80 -11.37
CA VAL A 292 7.20 6.39 -12.76
C VAL A 292 7.35 7.63 -13.63
N GLY A 293 8.42 7.65 -14.44
CA GLY A 293 8.74 8.77 -15.33
C GLY A 293 9.65 9.83 -14.70
N SER A 294 10.15 10.73 -15.53
CA SER A 294 11.00 11.85 -15.09
C SER A 294 10.18 12.92 -14.39
N PRO A 295 10.77 13.70 -13.47
CA PRO A 295 10.08 14.84 -12.88
C PRO A 295 9.64 15.83 -13.96
N PRO A 296 8.43 16.40 -13.87
CA PRO A 296 7.93 17.33 -14.88
C PRO A 296 8.65 18.69 -14.85
N SER A 297 9.25 19.07 -13.73
CA SER A 297 9.99 20.32 -13.56
C SER A 297 10.88 20.29 -12.31
N PRO A 298 11.88 21.20 -12.21
CA PRO A 298 12.48 21.55 -10.93
C PRO A 298 11.39 21.88 -9.89
N GLY A 299 11.56 21.40 -8.66
CA GLY A 299 10.61 21.59 -7.56
C GLY A 299 9.40 20.65 -7.58
N ALA A 300 9.26 19.76 -8.56
CA ALA A 300 8.20 18.76 -8.55
C ALA A 300 8.37 17.83 -7.33
N ALA A 301 7.24 17.47 -6.72
CA ALA A 301 7.18 16.49 -5.65
C ALA A 301 6.04 15.50 -5.90
N VAL A 302 6.23 14.25 -5.48
CA VAL A 302 5.24 13.19 -5.63
C VAL A 302 5.35 12.20 -4.50
N GLU A 303 4.21 11.78 -3.97
CA GLU A 303 4.14 10.74 -2.96
C GLU A 303 4.03 9.36 -3.61
N THR A 304 4.72 8.40 -3.04
CA THR A 304 4.71 7.01 -3.49
C THR A 304 4.56 6.09 -2.29
N PRO A 305 3.93 4.92 -2.45
CA PRO A 305 3.78 3.98 -1.34
C PRO A 305 5.13 3.38 -0.93
N CYS A 306 5.23 2.99 0.34
CA CYS A 306 6.30 2.10 0.78
C CYS A 306 6.18 0.75 0.09
N ILE A 307 7.29 0.24 -0.44
CA ILE A 307 7.38 -1.11 -0.98
C ILE A 307 8.21 -1.96 -0.02
N ALA A 308 7.73 -3.17 0.27
CA ALA A 308 8.56 -4.15 0.94
C ALA A 308 9.88 -4.28 0.18
N PRO A 309 11.03 -4.32 0.89
CA PRO A 309 12.27 -4.61 0.22
C PRO A 309 12.06 -5.92 -0.52
N VAL A 310 12.28 -5.91 -1.83
CA VAL A 310 12.23 -7.12 -2.63
C VAL A 310 13.20 -8.07 -1.96
N THR A 311 12.66 -9.08 -1.26
CA THR A 311 13.46 -10.06 -0.57
C THR A 311 14.01 -10.94 -1.68
N THR A 312 15.08 -10.46 -2.30
CA THR A 312 15.84 -11.27 -3.25
C THR A 312 16.41 -12.37 -2.38
N THR A 313 15.83 -13.56 -2.47
CA THR A 313 16.35 -14.73 -1.76
C THR A 313 17.65 -15.10 -2.47
N THR A 314 18.73 -14.43 -2.13
CA THR A 314 20.06 -14.75 -2.62
C THR A 314 20.52 -16.00 -1.89
N THR A 315 20.35 -17.16 -2.51
CA THR A 315 21.12 -18.34 -2.12
C THR A 315 22.56 -18.07 -2.57
N THR A 316 23.45 -17.73 -1.65
CA THR A 316 24.88 -17.65 -1.94
C THR A 316 25.39 -19.05 -2.27
N ALA A 317 25.50 -19.36 -3.56
CA ALA A 317 26.58 -20.21 -4.02
C ALA A 317 27.84 -19.34 -4.14
N ALA A 318 28.97 -19.90 -3.72
CA ALA A 318 30.31 -19.33 -3.85
C ALA A 318 30.66 -19.02 -5.34
N PRO A 319 31.74 -18.27 -5.62
CA PRO A 319 31.85 -17.29 -6.72
C PRO A 319 31.62 -17.86 -8.13
N THR A 320 30.95 -17.05 -8.96
CA THR A 320 30.61 -17.36 -10.35
C THR A 320 31.83 -17.37 -11.27
N THR A 321 32.08 -18.54 -11.85
CA THR A 321 32.77 -18.70 -13.14
C THR A 321 31.70 -18.65 -14.25
N THR A 322 31.96 -17.94 -15.35
CA THR A 322 31.08 -17.88 -16.53
C THR A 322 30.73 -19.29 -17.00
N THR A 323 29.44 -19.69 -16.93
CA THR A 323 29.01 -21.05 -17.30
C THR A 323 27.92 -21.00 -18.37
N THR A 324 28.27 -21.46 -19.57
CA THR A 324 27.37 -21.86 -20.65
C THR A 324 26.37 -22.89 -20.11
N THR A 325 25.06 -22.67 -20.27
CA THR A 325 24.05 -23.64 -19.83
C THR A 325 24.07 -24.86 -20.76
N THR A 326 24.87 -25.86 -20.41
CA THR A 326 24.72 -27.23 -20.89
C THR A 326 23.65 -27.91 -20.05
N VAL A 327 22.61 -28.43 -20.70
CA VAL A 327 21.61 -29.32 -20.08
C VAL A 327 22.38 -30.44 -19.38
N ALA A 328 22.30 -30.52 -18.05
CA ALA A 328 22.94 -31.60 -17.31
C ALA A 328 22.35 -32.93 -17.80
N PRO A 329 23.19 -33.95 -18.09
CA PRO A 329 22.68 -35.23 -18.56
C PRO A 329 21.72 -35.79 -17.51
N CYS A 330 20.49 -36.09 -17.95
CA CYS A 330 19.57 -36.93 -17.20
C CYS A 330 20.37 -38.18 -16.77
N GLY A 331 20.56 -38.40 -15.47
CA GLY A 331 21.46 -39.44 -14.93
C GLY A 331 21.10 -40.87 -15.32
N ASN A 332 21.34 -41.83 -14.42
CA ASN A 332 21.06 -43.24 -14.70
C ASN A 332 19.98 -43.82 -13.77
N CYS A 333 19.16 -44.70 -14.33
CA CYS A 333 18.26 -45.60 -13.65
C CYS A 333 18.97 -46.94 -13.42
N VAL A 334 18.79 -47.53 -12.25
CA VAL A 334 19.30 -48.86 -11.91
C VAL A 334 18.12 -49.80 -11.75
N TYR A 335 18.16 -50.89 -12.50
CA TYR A 335 17.18 -51.97 -12.41
C TYR A 335 17.84 -53.24 -11.90
N GLN A 336 17.12 -54.05 -11.13
CA GLN A 336 17.59 -55.32 -10.59
C GLN A 336 16.84 -56.49 -11.23
N CYS A 337 17.57 -57.52 -11.66
CA CYS A 337 16.99 -58.71 -12.27
C CYS A 337 16.17 -59.48 -11.23
N ASN A 338 14.95 -59.88 -11.60
CA ASN A 338 14.10 -60.68 -10.75
C ASN A 338 14.73 -62.04 -10.41
N ASN A 339 14.35 -62.61 -9.26
CA ASN A 339 14.87 -63.89 -8.78
C ASN A 339 14.58 -65.08 -9.72
N THR A 340 13.61 -64.93 -10.63
CA THR A 340 13.27 -65.92 -11.67
C THR A 340 14.22 -65.90 -12.86
N GLY A 341 15.14 -64.92 -12.93
CA GLY A 341 16.07 -64.76 -14.06
C GLY A 341 15.43 -64.21 -15.33
N ILE A 342 14.23 -63.62 -15.23
CA ILE A 342 13.52 -63.02 -16.36
C ILE A 342 12.98 -61.65 -15.95
N GLY A 343 13.42 -60.62 -16.68
CA GLY A 343 13.00 -59.24 -16.50
C GLY A 343 13.70 -58.54 -15.33
N TYR A 344 13.80 -57.22 -15.47
CA TYR A 344 14.32 -56.34 -14.43
C TYR A 344 13.18 -55.54 -13.80
N HIS A 345 13.27 -55.26 -12.50
CA HIS A 345 12.40 -54.29 -11.83
C HIS A 345 13.19 -53.05 -11.42
N TYR A 346 12.51 -51.93 -11.33
CA TYR A 346 13.11 -50.68 -10.90
C TYR A 346 13.63 -50.78 -9.46
N PHE A 347 14.89 -50.44 -9.25
CA PHE A 347 15.53 -50.47 -7.93
C PHE A 347 15.78 -49.05 -7.41
N SER A 348 16.48 -48.21 -8.18
CA SER A 348 16.75 -46.82 -7.82
C SER A 348 17.06 -45.96 -9.05
N SER A 349 17.00 -44.64 -8.92
CA SER A 349 17.48 -43.73 -9.96
C SER A 349 18.20 -42.53 -9.37
N ALA A 350 19.11 -41.99 -10.16
CA ALA A 350 19.73 -40.68 -9.98
C ALA A 350 19.28 -39.72 -11.09
N CYS A 351 18.02 -39.83 -11.55
CA CYS A 351 17.49 -38.94 -12.56
C CYS A 351 17.36 -37.52 -12.00
N GLY A 352 17.87 -36.54 -12.75
CA GLY A 352 17.67 -35.14 -12.44
C GLY A 352 16.21 -34.71 -12.61
N SER A 353 15.87 -33.57 -12.01
CA SER A 353 14.58 -32.89 -12.17
C SER A 353 14.16 -32.83 -13.65
N GLY A 354 12.98 -33.37 -13.97
CA GLY A 354 12.42 -33.39 -15.33
C GLY A 354 12.74 -34.64 -16.17
N CYS A 355 13.52 -35.58 -15.64
CA CYS A 355 13.82 -36.86 -16.29
C CYS A 355 13.22 -38.03 -15.50
N GLY A 356 12.81 -39.09 -16.20
CA GLY A 356 12.29 -40.31 -15.59
C GLY A 356 12.91 -41.56 -16.19
N CYS A 357 12.66 -42.70 -15.56
CA CYS A 357 13.10 -44.00 -16.02
C CYS A 357 12.10 -44.57 -17.01
N ALA A 358 12.59 -45.13 -18.12
CA ALA A 358 11.74 -45.94 -18.98
C ALA A 358 11.26 -47.19 -18.22
N ASP A 359 10.09 -47.72 -18.58
CA ASP A 359 9.66 -48.99 -18.01
C ASP A 359 10.67 -50.09 -18.33
N ALA A 360 11.00 -50.90 -17.32
CA ALA A 360 12.02 -51.92 -17.44
C ALA A 360 11.66 -52.95 -18.53
N PHE A 361 12.67 -53.44 -19.24
CA PHE A 361 12.51 -54.43 -20.32
C PHE A 361 11.91 -55.74 -19.79
N GLY A 362 10.58 -55.87 -19.87
CA GLY A 362 9.88 -57.10 -19.55
C GLY A 362 10.20 -58.18 -20.58
N GLY A 363 10.80 -59.29 -20.14
CA GLY A 363 10.99 -60.50 -20.96
C GLY A 363 12.43 -60.87 -21.32
N THR A 364 13.42 -60.04 -20.99
CA THR A 364 14.82 -60.37 -21.26
C THR A 364 15.38 -61.33 -20.19
N PRO A 365 15.99 -62.47 -20.56
CA PRO A 365 16.66 -63.32 -19.59
C PRO A 365 17.85 -62.57 -18.96
N CYS A 366 17.99 -62.70 -17.65
CA CYS A 366 19.02 -62.04 -16.86
C CYS A 366 19.49 -62.93 -15.70
N VAL A 367 20.66 -62.63 -15.13
CA VAL A 367 21.16 -63.37 -13.97
C VAL A 367 20.44 -62.87 -12.72
N PRO A 368 19.75 -63.71 -11.93
CA PRO A 368 19.06 -63.32 -10.71
C PRO A 368 19.93 -62.44 -9.80
N GLY A 369 19.42 -61.28 -9.40
CA GLY A 369 20.12 -60.32 -8.53
C GLY A 369 21.13 -59.40 -9.23
N SER A 370 21.40 -59.58 -10.53
CA SER A 370 22.25 -58.65 -11.30
C SER A 370 21.59 -57.29 -11.49
N PHE A 371 22.41 -56.26 -11.69
CA PHE A 371 21.96 -54.88 -11.91
C PHE A 371 22.24 -54.43 -13.34
N LEU A 372 21.29 -53.68 -13.91
CA LEU A 372 21.41 -53.03 -15.22
C LEU A 372 21.20 -51.53 -15.04
N ALA A 373 22.10 -50.72 -15.59
CA ALA A 373 21.95 -49.28 -15.64
C ALA A 373 21.36 -48.85 -16.99
N GLY A 374 20.30 -48.05 -16.99
CA GLY A 374 19.72 -47.41 -18.18
C GLY A 374 19.77 -45.89 -18.05
N ALA A 375 19.96 -45.18 -19.15
CA ALA A 375 19.93 -43.71 -19.14
C ALA A 375 18.50 -43.20 -18.82
N CYS A 376 18.42 -42.13 -18.04
CA CYS A 376 17.16 -41.43 -17.78
C CYS A 376 16.68 -40.72 -19.06
N ILE A 377 15.37 -40.67 -19.28
CA ILE A 377 14.75 -40.04 -20.45
C ILE A 377 13.97 -38.81 -19.99
N ALA A 378 14.14 -37.69 -20.68
CA ALA A 378 13.36 -36.48 -20.42
C ALA A 378 11.88 -36.72 -20.75
N GLY A 379 10.97 -36.39 -19.82
CA GLY A 379 9.52 -36.45 -20.06
C GLY A 379 8.81 -37.80 -19.81
N ALA A 380 9.44 -38.78 -19.16
CA ALA A 380 8.76 -40.04 -18.78
C ALA A 380 7.77 -39.85 -17.60
N THR A 381 6.61 -40.51 -17.65
CA THR A 381 5.41 -40.22 -16.82
C THR A 381 5.34 -40.91 -15.46
N THR A 382 6.30 -41.75 -15.09
CA THR A 382 6.23 -42.52 -13.83
C THR A 382 6.97 -41.79 -12.72
N ALA A 383 6.27 -40.91 -12.01
CA ALA A 383 6.81 -40.22 -10.83
C ALA A 383 7.07 -41.22 -9.69
N ALA A 384 8.29 -41.17 -9.12
CA ALA A 384 8.62 -41.90 -7.90
C ALA A 384 7.74 -41.41 -6.73
N PRO A 385 7.39 -42.27 -5.76
CA PRO A 385 6.55 -41.88 -4.63
C PRO A 385 7.23 -40.77 -3.81
N PRO A 386 6.50 -39.71 -3.41
CA PRO A 386 7.10 -38.54 -2.79
C PRO A 386 7.63 -38.90 -1.40
N LEU A 387 8.92 -38.64 -1.18
CA LEU A 387 9.53 -38.65 0.14
C LEU A 387 9.31 -37.26 0.77
N THR A 388 8.45 -37.18 1.79
CA THR A 388 8.24 -35.95 2.56
C THR A 388 9.34 -35.80 3.60
N THR A 389 10.30 -34.91 3.35
CA THR A 389 11.28 -34.49 4.35
C THR A 389 10.88 -33.10 4.87
N THR A 390 10.36 -33.04 6.10
CA THR A 390 10.15 -31.77 6.81
C THR A 390 11.48 -31.27 7.37
N THR A 391 11.95 -30.12 6.89
CA THR A 391 13.07 -29.39 7.49
C THR A 391 12.58 -28.71 8.78
N PRO A 392 13.16 -28.98 9.96
CA PRO A 392 12.80 -28.28 11.19
C PRO A 392 13.18 -26.81 11.08
N ALA A 393 12.31 -25.91 11.54
CA ALA A 393 12.66 -24.51 11.73
C ALA A 393 13.88 -24.39 12.68
N PRO A 394 14.80 -23.44 12.44
CA PRO A 394 15.98 -23.28 13.28
C PRO A 394 15.57 -23.04 14.73
N ALA A 395 16.06 -23.88 15.64
CA ALA A 395 15.73 -23.79 17.06
C ALA A 395 16.39 -22.55 17.67
N CYS A 396 15.59 -21.55 18.03
CA CYS A 396 16.03 -20.35 18.72
C CYS A 396 16.27 -20.63 20.21
N GLY A 397 17.37 -21.33 20.53
CA GLY A 397 18.03 -21.41 21.85
C GLY A 397 17.14 -21.44 23.12
N THR A 398 17.75 -21.05 24.24
CA THR A 398 17.07 -20.85 25.53
C THR A 398 17.77 -19.74 26.33
N CYS A 399 17.02 -19.09 27.21
CA CYS A 399 17.50 -18.06 28.12
C CYS A 399 17.32 -18.52 29.57
N GLY A 400 18.35 -18.41 30.39
CA GLY A 400 18.31 -18.63 31.83
C GLY A 400 18.21 -17.30 32.56
N TRP A 401 17.32 -17.22 33.56
CA TRP A 401 17.06 -16.04 34.37
C TRP A 401 17.17 -16.37 35.85
N ASN A 402 17.72 -15.45 36.66
CA ASN A 402 17.61 -15.49 38.12
C ASN A 402 16.88 -14.25 38.65
N CYS A 403 16.10 -14.44 39.70
CA CYS A 403 15.49 -13.32 40.41
C CYS A 403 16.49 -12.70 41.39
N VAL A 404 16.68 -11.38 41.30
CA VAL A 404 17.42 -10.60 42.30
C VAL A 404 16.59 -9.37 42.63
N GLU A 405 16.22 -9.23 43.90
CA GLU A 405 15.46 -8.07 44.41
C GLU A 405 14.15 -7.79 43.64
N GLY A 406 13.46 -8.85 43.22
CA GLY A 406 12.19 -8.75 42.51
C GLY A 406 12.30 -8.50 41.01
N THR A 407 13.52 -8.48 40.46
CA THR A 407 13.80 -8.29 39.03
C THR A 407 14.47 -9.52 38.43
N TRP A 408 14.01 -9.94 37.25
CA TRP A 408 14.66 -11.00 36.48
C TRP A 408 15.97 -10.48 35.86
N ASN A 409 17.08 -11.13 36.20
CA ASN A 409 18.39 -10.89 35.61
C ASN A 409 18.77 -12.08 34.73
N LEU A 410 19.32 -11.81 33.56
CA LEU A 410 19.72 -12.84 32.61
C LEU A 410 21.02 -13.49 33.07
N THR A 411 21.02 -14.81 33.27
CA THR A 411 22.19 -15.59 33.71
C THR A 411 22.77 -16.48 32.62
N GLY A 412 22.00 -16.80 31.58
CA GLY A 412 22.47 -17.56 30.43
C GLY A 412 21.70 -17.22 29.17
N ASN A 413 22.40 -17.13 28.03
CA ASN A 413 21.80 -16.84 26.73
C ASN A 413 22.42 -17.77 25.68
N SER A 414 21.60 -18.65 25.09
CA SER A 414 21.98 -19.48 23.94
C SER A 414 21.20 -19.12 22.67
N CYS A 415 20.58 -17.95 22.62
CA CYS A 415 19.93 -17.44 21.42
C CYS A 415 20.95 -17.18 20.31
N THR A 416 20.59 -17.54 19.08
CA THR A 416 21.41 -17.28 17.89
C THR A 416 20.53 -16.64 16.81
N GLY A 417 21.15 -15.82 15.94
CA GLY A 417 20.43 -15.13 14.87
C GLY A 417 19.65 -13.91 15.36
N VAL A 418 18.42 -13.76 14.89
CA VAL A 418 17.52 -12.63 15.19
C VAL A 418 16.72 -12.79 16.49
N CYS A 419 16.88 -13.91 17.19
CA CYS A 419 16.09 -14.23 18.37
C CYS A 419 16.65 -13.57 19.64
N GLU A 420 15.79 -13.03 20.49
CA GLU A 420 16.13 -12.34 21.74
C GLU A 420 15.53 -13.01 22.99
N CYS A 421 16.15 -12.73 24.14
CA CYS A 421 15.69 -13.24 25.44
C CYS A 421 14.57 -12.38 26.00
N VAL A 422 13.37 -12.95 26.13
CA VAL A 422 12.23 -12.31 26.79
C VAL A 422 12.16 -12.79 28.26
N PRO A 423 12.13 -11.88 29.24
CA PRO A 423 11.99 -12.27 30.65
C PRO A 423 10.61 -12.91 30.92
N PRO A 424 10.50 -13.81 31.91
CA PRO A 424 9.22 -14.39 32.28
C PRO A 424 8.18 -13.32 32.61
N ALA A 425 6.93 -13.52 32.16
CA ALA A 425 5.84 -12.62 32.48
C ALA A 425 5.48 -12.74 33.98
N GLY A 426 5.66 -11.64 34.72
CA GLY A 426 5.35 -11.56 36.15
C GLY A 426 6.57 -11.15 36.99
N GLY A 427 6.31 -10.42 38.09
CA GLY A 427 7.35 -10.15 39.09
C GLY A 427 7.85 -11.45 39.71
N CYS A 428 9.13 -11.50 40.07
CA CYS A 428 9.71 -12.64 40.76
C CYS A 428 9.91 -12.33 42.25
N SER A 429 10.06 -13.34 43.11
CA SER A 429 10.33 -13.09 44.52
C SER A 429 11.29 -14.10 45.12
N GLY A 430 12.35 -13.63 45.78
CA GLY A 430 13.35 -14.52 46.37
C GLY A 430 14.35 -15.04 45.34
N VAL A 431 14.66 -16.34 45.40
CA VAL A 431 15.74 -17.01 44.64
C VAL A 431 15.21 -17.78 43.41
N ASP A 432 14.16 -17.27 42.79
CA ASP A 432 13.55 -17.93 41.64
C ASP A 432 14.52 -18.03 40.46
N VAL A 433 14.48 -19.16 39.74
CA VAL A 433 15.21 -19.41 38.50
C VAL A 433 14.21 -19.81 37.43
N ALA A 434 14.33 -19.21 36.24
CA ALA A 434 13.45 -19.51 35.11
C ALA A 434 14.24 -19.75 33.83
N ILE A 435 13.71 -20.61 32.96
CA ILE A 435 14.23 -20.81 31.61
C ILE A 435 13.12 -20.45 30.62
N THR A 436 13.39 -19.53 29.71
CA THR A 436 12.49 -19.16 28.61
C THR A 436 13.10 -19.56 27.27
N ASN A 437 12.25 -19.84 26.27
CA ASN A 437 12.74 -20.00 24.90
C ASN A 437 13.02 -18.63 24.30
N CYS A 438 13.99 -18.52 23.39
CA CYS A 438 14.23 -17.26 22.70
C CYS A 438 13.04 -16.99 21.75
N ALA A 439 12.64 -15.73 21.66
CA ALA A 439 11.59 -15.28 20.76
C ALA A 439 12.23 -14.63 19.51
N PRO A 440 11.70 -14.85 18.30
CA PRO A 440 12.17 -14.21 17.08
C PRO A 440 11.87 -12.72 17.01
#